data_AF-U9TMT5-F1
#
_entry.id   AF-U9TMT5-F1
#
_cell.length_a   1.000
_cell.length_b   1.000
_cell.length_c   1.000
_cell.angle_alpha   90.00
_cell.angle_beta   90.00
_cell.angle_gamma   90.00
#
_symmetry.space_group_name_H-M   'P 1'
#
loop_
_entity.id
_entity.type
_entity.pdbx_description
1 polymer ?
#
loop_
_entity_poly.entity_id
_entity_poly.type
_entity_poly.pdbx_seq_one_letter_code
_entity_poly.pdbx_strand_id
1 'polypeptide(L)'
;MSTTSIELIYQTISRAFASLGYNIHKDFNDINELIQQIILADNSLTKDEKIKAIEIINKNHDSCKILFNVGTKRICENCNQECLATLYCEYCIRNYLKANFSNWTSKNVNIDNLIQKCQMETLKPNGIVEWIPYNNLQNIKYLTK
;
A
#
# COMPACT_ATOMS: atom_id res chain seq x y z
N MET A 1 -3.38 -18.60 -3.39
CA MET A 1 -2.01 -18.53 -2.83
C MET A 1 -2.06 -19.04 -1.42
N SER A 2 -1.13 -19.88 -1.00
CA SER A 2 -1.05 -20.35 0.38
C SER A 2 -0.51 -19.24 1.28
N THR A 3 -0.89 -19.25 2.56
CA THR A 3 -0.36 -18.33 3.59
C THR A 3 1.17 -18.37 3.65
N THR A 4 1.76 -19.56 3.47
CA THR A 4 3.21 -19.80 3.45
C THR A 4 3.92 -19.07 2.31
N SER A 5 3.29 -18.96 1.13
CA SER A 5 3.88 -18.26 -0.03
C SER A 5 3.95 -16.75 0.19
N ILE A 6 2.94 -16.17 0.84
CA ILE A 6 2.92 -14.75 1.21
C ILE A 6 3.98 -14.45 2.27
N GLU A 7 4.12 -15.32 3.27
CA GLU A 7 5.12 -15.17 4.32
C GLU A 7 6.55 -15.19 3.74
N LEU A 8 6.85 -16.13 2.84
CA LEU A 8 8.14 -16.22 2.17
C LEU A 8 8.48 -14.95 1.36
N ILE A 9 7.50 -14.35 0.67
CA ILE A 9 7.67 -13.09 -0.05
C ILE A 9 8.07 -11.97 0.93
N TYR A 10 7.33 -11.79 2.02
CA TYR A 10 7.64 -10.74 3.00
C TYR A 10 8.98 -10.95 3.69
N GLN A 11 9.34 -12.20 4.02
CA GLN A 11 10.65 -12.53 4.56
C GLN A 11 11.77 -12.16 3.58
N THR A 12 11.60 -12.45 2.29
CA THR A 12 12.58 -12.12 1.25
C THR A 12 12.73 -10.62 1.05
N ILE A 13 11.62 -9.88 1.02
CA ILE A 13 11.62 -8.41 0.98
C ILE A 13 12.37 -7.86 2.19
N SER A 14 12.04 -8.33 3.40
CA SER A 14 12.68 -7.88 4.64
C SER A 14 14.21 -8.12 4.62
N ARG A 15 14.65 -9.31 4.17
CA ARG A 15 16.07 -9.61 3.98
C ARG A 15 16.72 -8.68 2.97
N ALA A 16 16.07 -8.40 1.83
CA ALA A 16 16.61 -7.50 0.82
C ALA A 16 16.83 -6.08 1.37
N PHE A 17 15.88 -5.54 2.13
CA PHE A 17 16.05 -4.26 2.82
C PHE A 17 17.18 -4.31 3.85
N ALA A 18 17.27 -5.37 4.65
CA ALA A 18 18.33 -5.53 5.65
C ALA A 18 19.74 -5.62 5.00
N SER A 19 19.87 -6.29 3.85
CA SER A 19 21.12 -6.43 3.11
C SER A 19 21.68 -5.11 2.58
N LEU A 20 20.84 -4.08 2.39
CA LEU A 20 21.29 -2.77 1.91
C LEU A 20 21.95 -1.93 3.01
N GLY A 21 21.73 -2.27 4.29
CA GLY A 21 22.15 -1.46 5.43
C GLY A 21 21.54 -0.04 5.42
N TYR A 22 22.02 0.84 6.31
CA TYR A 22 21.76 2.27 6.20
C TYR A 22 22.67 2.86 5.11
N ASN A 23 22.37 2.60 3.84
CA ASN A 23 23.11 3.18 2.72
C ASN A 23 22.72 4.66 2.55
N ILE A 24 23.31 5.53 3.37
CA ILE A 24 23.02 6.97 3.52
C ILE A 24 23.26 7.82 2.25
N HIS A 25 23.79 7.23 1.18
CA HIS A 25 24.20 7.93 -0.04
C HIS A 25 23.36 7.62 -1.28
N LYS A 26 22.36 6.72 -1.19
CA LYS A 26 21.51 6.33 -2.33
C LYS A 26 20.14 6.99 -2.23
N ASP A 27 19.61 7.43 -3.36
CA ASP A 27 18.25 7.97 -3.40
C ASP A 27 17.20 6.85 -3.36
N PHE A 28 15.92 7.22 -3.22
CA PHE A 28 14.83 6.25 -3.11
C PHE A 28 14.67 5.35 -4.34
N ASN A 29 14.99 5.86 -5.54
CA ASN A 29 14.88 5.08 -6.77
C ASN A 29 16.00 4.04 -6.82
N ASP A 30 17.23 4.45 -6.50
CA ASP A 30 18.39 3.55 -6.45
C ASP A 30 18.15 2.38 -5.49
N ILE A 31 17.62 2.68 -4.29
CA ILE A 31 17.27 1.67 -3.30
C ILE A 31 16.21 0.72 -3.85
N ASN A 32 15.16 1.25 -4.47
CA ASN A 32 14.07 0.46 -5.03
C ASN A 32 14.56 -0.49 -6.14
N GLU A 33 15.42 -0.02 -7.04
CA GLU A 33 16.00 -0.84 -8.11
C GLU A 33 16.87 -1.98 -7.55
N LEU A 34 17.71 -1.71 -6.56
CA LEU A 34 18.56 -2.73 -5.93
C LEU A 34 17.73 -3.81 -5.25
N ILE A 35 16.66 -3.43 -4.55
CA ILE A 35 15.75 -4.40 -3.91
C ILE A 35 15.13 -5.31 -4.96
N GLN A 36 14.68 -4.75 -6.09
CA GLN A 36 14.12 -5.56 -7.17
C GLN A 36 15.15 -6.53 -7.75
N GLN A 37 16.40 -6.12 -7.92
CA GLN A 37 17.47 -7.00 -8.38
C GLN A 37 17.72 -8.15 -7.40
N ILE A 38 17.75 -7.89 -6.09
CA ILE A 38 17.90 -8.92 -5.05
C ILE A 38 16.74 -9.91 -5.12
N ILE A 39 15.50 -9.43 -5.22
CA ILE A 39 14.30 -10.28 -5.33
C ILE A 39 14.35 -11.15 -6.58
N LEU A 40 14.75 -10.58 -7.72
CA LEU A 40 14.85 -11.30 -8.99
C LEU A 40 15.94 -12.38 -8.97
N ALA A 41 17.03 -12.14 -8.25
CA ALA A 41 18.12 -13.08 -8.07
C ALA A 41 17.83 -14.17 -7.02
N ASP A 42 16.80 -14.02 -6.19
CA ASP A 42 16.49 -15.00 -5.14
C ASP A 42 15.92 -16.29 -5.75
N ASN A 43 16.64 -17.41 -5.60
CA ASN A 43 16.25 -18.71 -6.14
C ASN A 43 15.20 -19.44 -5.30
N SER A 44 14.88 -18.95 -4.09
CA SER A 44 13.82 -19.51 -3.24
C SER A 44 12.42 -19.12 -3.70
N LEU A 45 12.30 -18.05 -4.50
CA LEU A 45 11.03 -17.58 -5.04
C LEU A 45 10.75 -18.17 -6.42
N THR A 46 9.52 -18.62 -6.62
CA THR A 46 8.97 -18.91 -7.95
C THR A 46 8.81 -17.64 -8.78
N LYS A 47 8.60 -17.79 -10.09
CA LYS A 47 8.34 -16.65 -10.98
C LYS A 47 7.15 -15.80 -10.53
N ASP A 48 6.05 -16.45 -10.13
CA ASP A 48 4.83 -15.75 -9.70
C ASP A 48 5.04 -15.02 -8.36
N GLU A 49 5.83 -15.59 -7.46
CA GLU A 49 6.17 -14.95 -6.19
C GLU A 49 7.07 -13.74 -6.40
N LYS A 50 8.04 -13.81 -7.33
CA LYS A 50 8.87 -12.65 -7.72
C LYS A 50 8.03 -11.50 -8.25
N ILE A 51 7.07 -11.79 -9.13
CA ILE A 51 6.15 -10.77 -9.66
C ILE A 51 5.41 -10.08 -8.52
N LYS A 52 4.84 -10.83 -7.58
CA LYS A 52 4.10 -10.25 -6.45
C LYS A 52 4.99 -9.49 -5.49
N ALA A 53 6.21 -9.97 -5.24
CA ALA A 53 7.18 -9.25 -4.43
C ALA A 53 7.51 -7.89 -5.05
N ILE A 54 7.75 -7.84 -6.37
CA ILE A 54 7.99 -6.59 -7.11
C ILE A 54 6.77 -5.67 -7.07
N GLU A 55 5.55 -6.19 -7.23
CA GLU A 55 4.33 -5.39 -7.09
C GLU A 55 4.21 -4.73 -5.71
N ILE A 56 4.53 -5.45 -4.63
CA ILE A 56 4.52 -4.93 -3.27
C ILE A 56 5.57 -3.81 -3.12
N ILE A 57 6.78 -4.05 -3.62
CA ILE A 57 7.87 -3.07 -3.59
C ILE A 57 7.51 -1.81 -4.35
N ASN A 58 6.98 -1.93 -5.57
CA ASN A 58 6.56 -0.78 -6.37
C ASN A 58 5.42 0.02 -5.71
N LYS A 59 4.45 -0.66 -5.08
CA LYS A 59 3.39 0.02 -4.31
C LYS A 59 3.95 0.82 -3.13
N ASN A 60 4.93 0.25 -2.42
CA ASN A 60 5.60 0.95 -1.32
C ASN A 60 6.43 2.13 -1.85
N HIS A 61 7.16 1.96 -2.95
CA HIS A 61 7.90 3.02 -3.60
C HIS A 61 7.01 4.21 -4.00
N ASP A 62 5.89 3.94 -4.66
CA ASP A 62 4.90 4.98 -4.99
C ASP A 62 4.37 5.70 -3.74
N SER A 63 4.14 4.96 -2.67
CA SER A 63 3.68 5.55 -1.40
C SER A 63 4.73 6.46 -0.79
N CYS A 64 6.02 6.08 -0.84
CA CYS A 64 7.13 6.90 -0.39
C CYS A 64 7.28 8.18 -1.23
N LYS A 65 7.16 8.07 -2.57
CA LYS A 65 7.17 9.24 -3.46
C LYS A 65 6.12 10.25 -3.04
N ILE A 66 4.89 9.81 -2.79
CA ILE A 66 3.79 10.67 -2.36
C ILE A 66 4.07 11.26 -0.97
N LEU A 67 4.47 10.43 0.01
CA LEU A 67 4.69 10.85 1.39
C LEU A 67 5.77 11.93 1.50
N PHE A 68 6.89 11.76 0.78
CA PHE A 68 8.00 12.72 0.80
C PHE A 68 7.89 13.78 -0.29
N ASN A 69 6.87 13.71 -1.15
CA ASN A 69 6.67 14.59 -2.30
C ASN A 69 7.91 14.66 -3.22
N VAL A 70 8.46 13.50 -3.57
CA VAL A 70 9.70 13.35 -4.36
C VAL A 70 9.49 12.53 -5.63
N GLY A 71 10.36 12.79 -6.61
CA GLY A 71 10.40 12.07 -7.88
C GLY A 71 9.54 12.69 -8.98
N THR A 72 9.52 12.03 -10.12
CA THR A 72 8.84 12.52 -11.32
C THR A 72 7.32 12.39 -11.17
N LYS A 73 6.63 13.50 -11.42
CA LYS A 73 5.17 13.55 -11.55
C LYS A 73 4.75 13.13 -12.96
N ARG A 74 3.56 12.57 -13.07
CA ARG A 74 2.89 12.28 -14.35
C ARG A 74 1.48 12.85 -14.34
N ILE A 75 0.91 13.09 -15.52
CA ILE A 75 -0.51 13.42 -15.62
C ILE A 75 -1.31 12.13 -15.53
N CYS A 76 -2.26 12.08 -14.61
CA CYS A 76 -3.22 10.98 -14.54
C CYS A 76 -4.23 11.10 -15.67
N GLU A 77 -4.39 10.05 -16.47
CA GLU A 77 -5.34 10.01 -17.60
C GLU A 77 -6.82 10.05 -17.17
N ASN A 78 -7.12 9.72 -15.91
CA ASN A 78 -8.50 9.66 -15.42
C ASN A 78 -8.98 10.98 -14.80
N CYS A 79 -8.12 11.69 -14.05
CA CYS A 79 -8.50 12.94 -13.39
C CYS A 79 -7.75 14.18 -13.89
N ASN A 80 -6.82 14.01 -14.83
CA ASN A 80 -5.99 15.06 -15.43
C ASN A 80 -5.15 15.86 -14.43
N GLN A 81 -4.90 15.32 -13.23
CA GLN A 81 -4.03 15.93 -12.23
C GLN A 81 -2.61 15.38 -12.30
N GLU A 82 -1.63 16.22 -11.97
CA GLU A 82 -0.25 15.77 -11.73
C GLU A 82 -0.20 14.90 -10.46
N CYS A 83 0.14 13.63 -10.63
CA CYS A 83 0.26 12.67 -9.55
C CYS A 83 1.66 12.05 -9.49
N LEU A 84 2.05 11.59 -8.30
CA LEU A 84 3.37 11.01 -8.05
C LEU A 84 3.38 9.49 -8.22
N ALA A 85 2.34 8.78 -7.81
CA ALA A 85 2.33 7.33 -7.95
C ALA A 85 2.29 6.90 -9.42
N THR A 86 3.03 5.84 -9.75
CA THR A 86 3.06 5.24 -11.08
C THR A 86 1.94 4.21 -11.25
N LEU A 87 1.71 3.36 -10.24
CA LEU A 87 0.75 2.25 -10.30
C LEU A 87 -0.70 2.67 -10.06
N TYR A 88 -0.91 3.82 -9.43
CA TYR A 88 -2.23 4.37 -9.13
C TYR A 88 -2.18 5.90 -9.12
N CYS A 89 -3.30 6.55 -8.86
CA CYS A 89 -3.35 7.99 -8.64
C CYS A 89 -3.91 8.29 -7.25
N GLU A 90 -3.11 8.92 -6.40
CA GLU A 90 -3.49 9.30 -5.04
C GLU A 90 -4.73 10.20 -5.01
N TYR A 91 -4.94 11.02 -6.04
CA TYR A 91 -6.12 11.86 -6.13
C TYR A 91 -7.37 11.09 -6.56
N CYS A 92 -7.26 10.16 -7.53
CA CYS A 92 -8.40 9.33 -7.91
C CYS A 92 -8.91 8.49 -6.73
N ILE A 93 -8.01 7.95 -5.92
CA ILE A 93 -8.36 7.22 -4.70
C ILE A 93 -9.17 8.13 -3.76
N ARG A 94 -8.63 9.31 -3.42
CA ARG A 94 -9.32 10.26 -2.53
C ARG A 94 -10.66 10.75 -3.09
N ASN A 95 -10.74 11.01 -4.39
CA ASN A 95 -11.98 11.42 -5.04
C ASN A 95 -13.03 10.30 -4.99
N TYR A 96 -12.64 9.06 -5.24
CA TYR A 96 -13.52 7.90 -5.09
C TYR A 96 -14.02 7.77 -3.65
N LEU A 97 -13.12 7.84 -2.67
CA LEU A 97 -13.49 7.76 -1.26
C LEU A 97 -14.46 8.86 -0.85
N LYS A 98 -14.16 10.11 -1.23
CA LYS A 98 -15.01 11.28 -0.96
C LYS A 98 -16.42 11.12 -1.54
N ALA A 99 -16.54 10.58 -2.75
CA ALA A 99 -17.84 10.30 -3.36
C ALA A 99 -18.63 9.19 -2.63
N ASN A 100 -17.95 8.34 -1.86
CA ASN A 100 -18.52 7.18 -1.17
C ASN A 100 -18.57 7.35 0.36
N PHE A 101 -18.39 8.55 0.91
CA PHE A 101 -18.40 8.77 2.37
C PHE A 101 -19.67 8.27 3.06
N SER A 102 -20.83 8.37 2.40
CA SER A 102 -22.09 7.86 2.93
C SER A 102 -22.13 6.34 3.08
N ASN A 103 -21.29 5.60 2.36
CA ASN A 103 -21.24 4.13 2.40
C ASN A 103 -20.46 3.59 3.59
N TRP A 104 -19.68 4.45 4.27
CA TRP A 104 -18.81 4.08 5.40
C TRP A 104 -19.32 4.59 6.74
N THR A 105 -20.63 4.82 6.88
CA THR A 105 -21.20 5.35 8.13
C THR A 105 -21.34 4.28 9.22
N SER A 106 -20.88 4.64 10.42
CA SER A 106 -21.03 3.90 11.67
C SER A 106 -22.29 4.27 12.45
N LYS A 107 -23.07 5.25 11.97
CA LYS A 107 -24.13 5.96 12.72
C LYS A 107 -23.61 6.74 13.94
N ASN A 108 -22.30 6.92 14.07
CA ASN A 108 -21.68 7.77 15.06
C ASN A 108 -20.89 8.87 14.36
N VAL A 109 -21.37 10.11 14.50
CA VAL A 109 -20.79 11.29 13.83
C VAL A 109 -19.30 11.45 14.11
N ASN A 110 -18.83 11.17 15.34
CA ASN A 110 -17.42 11.34 15.68
C ASN A 110 -16.53 10.30 14.98
N ILE A 111 -17.01 9.05 14.89
CA ILE A 111 -16.31 7.97 14.19
C ILE A 111 -16.31 8.24 12.69
N ASP A 112 -17.46 8.64 12.13
CA ASP A 112 -17.59 8.94 10.70
C ASP A 112 -16.67 10.08 10.28
N ASN A 113 -16.59 11.15 11.10
CA ASN A 113 -15.67 12.26 10.87
C ASN A 113 -14.20 11.81 10.89
N LEU A 114 -13.82 10.91 11.80
CA LEU A 114 -12.46 10.36 11.85
C LEU A 114 -12.15 9.54 10.59
N ILE A 115 -13.07 8.66 10.19
CA ILE A 115 -12.90 7.82 8.99
C ILE A 115 -12.75 8.68 7.74
N GLN A 116 -13.62 9.67 7.55
CA GLN A 116 -13.56 10.58 6.40
C GLN A 116 -12.24 11.36 6.38
N LYS A 117 -11.74 11.83 7.54
CA LYS A 117 -10.43 12.49 7.63
C LYS A 117 -9.30 11.56 7.19
N CYS A 118 -9.26 10.33 7.71
CA CYS A 118 -8.25 9.34 7.32
C CYS A 118 -8.32 8.99 5.82
N GLN A 119 -9.54 8.85 5.26
CA GLN A 119 -9.75 8.59 3.84
C GLN A 119 -9.27 9.75 2.95
N MET A 120 -9.43 11.01 3.39
CA MET A 120 -8.89 12.18 2.69
C MET A 120 -7.36 12.27 2.72
N GLU A 121 -6.71 11.66 3.71
CA GLU A 121 -5.25 11.63 3.84
C GLU A 121 -4.64 10.33 3.26
N THR A 122 -5.46 9.44 2.69
CA THR A 122 -4.99 8.16 2.16
C THR A 122 -4.02 8.36 1.00
N LEU A 123 -2.87 7.68 1.10
CA LEU A 123 -1.81 7.73 0.10
C LEU A 123 -1.87 6.59 -0.91
N LYS A 124 -2.43 5.43 -0.53
CA LYS A 124 -2.34 4.19 -1.31
C LYS A 124 -3.58 3.31 -1.16
N PRO A 125 -3.91 2.44 -2.14
CA PRO A 125 -5.13 1.63 -2.09
C PRO A 125 -5.23 0.69 -0.89
N ASN A 126 -4.11 0.11 -0.43
CA ASN A 126 -4.10 -0.80 0.73
C ASN A 126 -4.00 -0.08 2.09
N GLY A 127 -4.08 1.26 2.11
CA GLY A 127 -4.10 2.07 3.32
C GLY A 127 -5.46 2.69 3.61
N ILE A 128 -6.51 2.30 2.87
CA ILE A 128 -7.86 2.83 3.04
C ILE A 128 -8.43 2.36 4.38
N VAL A 129 -8.93 3.32 5.17
CA VAL A 129 -9.66 3.03 6.40
C VAL A 129 -11.13 2.78 6.07
N GLU A 130 -11.68 1.68 6.59
CA GLU A 130 -13.04 1.22 6.31
C GLU A 130 -13.81 1.00 7.62
N TRP A 131 -15.10 1.37 7.64
CA TRP A 131 -16.02 0.95 8.69
C TRP A 131 -16.62 -0.42 8.34
N ILE A 132 -16.46 -1.40 9.23
CA ILE A 132 -17.09 -2.71 9.10
C ILE A 132 -18.14 -2.86 10.20
N PRO A 133 -19.44 -2.92 9.86
CA PRO A 133 -20.50 -3.15 10.84
C PRO A 133 -20.29 -4.47 11.58
N TYR A 134 -20.57 -4.49 12.89
CA TYR A 134 -20.45 -5.70 13.72
C TYR A 134 -21.17 -6.91 13.12
N ASN A 135 -22.38 -6.69 12.58
CA ASN A 135 -23.19 -7.75 11.97
C ASN A 135 -22.57 -8.34 10.68
N ASN A 136 -21.57 -7.67 10.09
CA ASN A 136 -20.86 -8.18 8.92
C ASN A 136 -19.64 -9.04 9.32
N LEU A 137 -19.24 -9.01 10.60
CA LEU A 137 -18.16 -9.85 11.09
C LEU A 137 -18.60 -11.31 11.14
N GLN A 138 -17.75 -12.20 10.64
CA GLN A 138 -17.98 -13.65 10.60
C GLN A 138 -16.95 -14.36 11.47
N ASN A 139 -17.23 -15.61 11.85
CA ASN A 139 -16.33 -16.46 12.64
C ASN A 139 -15.93 -15.86 14.00
N ILE A 140 -16.85 -15.15 14.65
CA ILE A 140 -16.64 -14.53 15.96
C ILE A 140 -16.59 -15.64 17.03
N LYS A 141 -15.47 -15.73 17.75
CA LYS A 141 -15.31 -16.59 18.93
C LYS A 141 -15.31 -15.73 20.20
N TYR A 142 -16.32 -15.88 21.04
CA TYR A 142 -16.36 -15.23 22.35
C TYR A 142 -15.44 -15.98 23.32
N LEU A 143 -14.49 -15.27 23.94
CA LEU A 143 -13.51 -15.86 24.86
C LEU A 143 -14.02 -15.86 26.32
N THR A 144 -14.91 -14.94 26.67
CA THR A 144 -15.49 -14.77 28.00
C THR A 144 -16.92 -14.23 27.87
N LYS A 145 -17.72 -14.48 28.90
CA LYS A 145 -19.08 -13.94 29.03
C LYS A 145 -19.08 -12.60 29.76
#